data_AF-A0A528A1K1-F1
#
_entry.id   AF-A0A528A1K1-F1
#
_cell.length_a   1.000
_cell.length_b   1.000
_cell.length_c   1.000
_cell.angle_alpha   90.00
_cell.angle_beta   90.00
_cell.angle_gamma   90.00
#
_symmetry.space_group_name_H-M   'P 1'
#
loop_
_entity.id
_entity.type
_entity.pdbx_description
1 polymer ?
#
loop_
_entity_poly.entity_id
_entity_poly.type
_entity_poly.pdbx_seq_one_letter_code
_entity_poly.pdbx_strand_id
1 'polypeptide(L)' 'CQGDSGGPLTKAHGKNPILVGIVSSGAGCGRTYGVYTRVSYYREWITKHTGD' A
#
# COMPACT_ATOMS: atom_id res chain seq x y z
N CYS A 1 -10.19 -0.06 7.65
CA CYS A 1 -11.58 -0.40 8.02
C CYS A 1 -12.21 -1.20 6.89
N GLN A 2 -13.44 -1.69 7.06
CA GLN A 2 -14.13 -2.39 5.97
C GLN A 2 -14.30 -1.44 4.77
N GLY A 3 -13.97 -1.93 3.58
CA GLY A 3 -13.97 -1.12 2.36
C GLY A 3 -12.67 -0.39 2.04
N ASP A 4 -11.71 -0.32 2.97
CA ASP A 4 -10.42 0.35 2.71
C ASP A 4 -9.40 -0.56 1.98
N SER A 5 -9.65 -1.88 1.92
CA SER A 5 -8.76 -2.86 1.28
C SER A 5 -8.49 -2.48 -0.18
N GLY A 6 -7.21 -2.51 -0.58
CA GLY A 6 -6.77 -2.03 -1.89
C GLY A 6 -6.40 -0.55 -1.94
N GLY A 7 -6.76 0.24 -0.91
CA GLY A 7 -6.40 1.66 -0.82
C GLY A 7 -4.89 1.90 -0.67
N PRO A 8 -4.37 3.06 -1.13
CA PRO A 8 -2.95 3.36 -1.11
C PRO A 8 -2.47 3.84 0.27
N LEU A 9 -1.28 3.36 0.68
CA LEU A 9 -0.46 4.00 1.71
C LEU A 9 0.70 4.72 1.02
N THR A 10 0.73 6.04 1.14
CA THR A 10 1.76 6.89 0.51
C THR A 10 2.69 7.53 1.54
N LYS A 11 3.95 7.68 1.15
CA LYS A 11 4.95 8.50 1.87
C LYS A 11 5.11 9.82 1.12
N ALA A 12 5.03 10.93 1.86
CA ALA A 12 5.29 12.25 1.30
C ALA A 12 6.73 12.34 0.75
N HIS A 13 6.86 12.86 -0.48
CA HIS A 13 8.15 13.08 -1.13
C HIS A 13 8.04 14.26 -2.11
N GLY A 14 8.22 15.47 -1.56
CA GLY A 14 8.02 16.71 -2.32
C GLY A 14 6.63 16.77 -2.95
N LYS A 15 6.58 17.07 -4.26
CA LYS A 15 5.33 17.10 -5.04
C LYS A 15 4.85 15.72 -5.49
N ASN A 16 5.68 14.68 -5.37
CA ASN A 16 5.44 13.35 -5.92
C ASN A 16 5.38 12.31 -4.79
N PRO A 17 4.20 12.02 -4.22
CA PRO A 17 4.06 11.00 -3.17
C PRO A 17 4.51 9.62 -3.68
N ILE A 18 5.19 8.87 -2.83
CA ILE A 18 5.66 7.51 -3.13
C ILE A 18 4.65 6.51 -2.58
N LEU A 19 4.15 5.61 -3.42
CA LEU A 19 3.34 4.48 -2.97
C LEU A 19 4.23 3.45 -2.25
N VAL A 20 4.01 3.26 -0.95
CA VAL A 20 4.83 2.36 -0.12
C VAL A 20 4.07 1.12 0.36
N GLY A 21 2.74 1.18 0.40
CA GLY A 21 1.91 0.06 0.81
C GLY A 21 0.51 0.07 0.21
N ILE A 22 -0.18 -1.06 0.33
CA ILE A 22 -1.58 -1.24 -0.02
C ILE A 22 -2.31 -1.78 1.21
N VAL A 23 -3.46 -1.21 1.57
CA VAL A 23 -4.27 -1.69 2.71
C VAL A 23 -4.64 -3.16 2.48
N SER A 24 -4.28 -4.04 3.42
CA SER A 24 -4.55 -5.47 3.34
C SER A 24 -5.58 -5.90 4.39
N SER A 25 -5.22 -5.84 5.68
CA SER A 25 -6.05 -6.34 6.77
C SER A 25 -5.78 -5.64 8.10
N GLY A 26 -6.52 -5.99 9.15
CA GLY A 26 -6.33 -5.46 10.50
C GLY A 26 -7.39 -6.01 11.46
N ALA A 27 -7.10 -6.00 12.76
CA ALA A 27 -8.05 -6.45 13.79
C ALA A 27 -8.90 -5.27 14.29
N GLY A 28 -10.11 -5.16 13.75
CA GLY A 28 -11.00 -4.01 13.98
C GLY A 28 -10.53 -2.73 13.28
N CYS A 29 -11.30 -1.65 13.43
CA CYS A 29 -10.95 -0.33 12.87
C CYS A 29 -10.38 0.56 13.98
N GLY A 30 -9.14 1.04 13.83
CA GLY A 30 -8.51 1.98 14.76
C GLY A 30 -8.16 1.41 16.14
N ARG A 31 -8.11 0.07 16.29
CA ARG A 31 -7.81 -0.61 17.57
C ARG A 31 -6.38 -1.14 17.65
N THR A 32 -5.86 -1.61 16.53
CA THR A 32 -4.52 -2.19 16.40
C THR A 32 -3.88 -1.65 15.12
N TYR A 33 -2.60 -1.96 14.90
CA TYR A 33 -1.93 -1.61 13.65
C TYR A 33 -2.59 -2.29 12.45
N GLY A 34 -2.74 -1.54 11.36
CA GLY A 34 -3.12 -2.09 10.07
C GLY A 34 -1.97 -2.89 9.46
N VAL A 35 -2.32 -3.93 8.72
CA VAL A 35 -1.39 -4.71 7.91
C VAL A 35 -1.46 -4.20 6.47
N TYR A 36 -0.29 -3.94 5.90
CA TYR A 36 -0.14 -3.41 4.55
C TYR A 36 0.74 -4.32 3.71
N THR A 37 0.38 -4.52 2.45
CA THR A 37 1.25 -5.17 1.47
C THR A 37 2.43 -4.26 1.17
N ARG A 38 3.66 -4.76 1.30
CA ARG A 38 4.89 -4.00 1.02
C ARG A 38 5.10 -3.90 -0.50
N VAL A 39 4.77 -2.75 -1.10
CA VAL A 39 4.85 -2.54 -2.56
C VAL A 39 6.26 -2.74 -3.11
N SER A 40 7.29 -2.38 -2.34
CA SER A 40 8.69 -2.57 -2.76
C SER A 40 9.08 -4.03 -3.01
N TYR A 41 8.40 -5.00 -2.38
CA TYR A 41 8.65 -6.42 -2.62
C TYR A 41 8.17 -6.87 -4.01
N TYR A 42 7.13 -6.22 -4.54
CA TYR A 42 6.48 -6.60 -5.80
C TYR A 42 6.92 -5.73 -6.99
N ARG A 43 7.93 -4.85 -6.87
CA ARG A 43 8.26 -3.91 -7.95
C ARG A 43 8.59 -4.62 -9.27
N GLU A 44 9.39 -5.69 -9.22
CA GLU A 44 9.75 -6.44 -10.43
C GLU A 44 8.52 -7.05 -11.11
N TRP A 45 7.59 -7.61 -10.32
CA TRP A 45 6.34 -8.15 -10.85
C TRP A 45 5.48 -7.05 -11.47
N ILE A 46 5.39 -5.87 -10.82
CA ILE A 46 4.63 -4.72 -11.34
C ILE A 46 5.24 -4.27 -12.66
N THR A 47 6.54 -3.93 -12.69
CA THR A 47 7.25 -3.50 -13.91
C THR A 47 7.10 -4.51 -15.05
N LYS A 48 7.19 -5.82 -14.76
CA LYS A 48 6.99 -6.87 -15.76
C LYS A 48 5.61 -6.83 -16.43
N HIS A 49 4.56 -6.38 -15.74
CA HIS A 49 3.18 -6.39 -16.24
C HIS A 49 2.66 -5.01 -16.65
N THR A 50 3.24 -3.92 -16.17
CA THR A 50 2.81 -2.55 -16.47
C THR A 50 3.77 -1.78 -17.37
N GLY A 51 5.05 -2.20 -17.44
CA GLY A 51 6.08 -1.47 -18.18
C GLY A 51 6.56 -0.18 -17.49
N ASP A 52 6.26 -0.01 -16.20
CA ASP A 52 6.78 1.09 -15.36
C ASP A 52 8.31 1.03 -15.17
#